data_AF-A0AA49JKL1-F1
#
_entry.id   AF-A0AA49JKL1-F1
#
_cell.length_a   1.000
_cell.length_b   1.000
_cell.length_c   1.000
_cell.angle_alpha   90.00
_cell.angle_beta   90.00
_cell.angle_gamma   90.00
#
_symmetry.space_group_name_H-M   'P 1'
#
loop_
_entity.id
_entity.type
_entity.pdbx_description
1 polymer ?
#
loop_
_entity_poly.entity_id
_entity_poly.type
_entity_poly.pdbx_seq_one_letter_code
_entity_poly.pdbx_strand_id
1 'polypeptide(L)' 'MKKINGVGPKFEEALNEHGIHTYQQLVDLSSEEIEKLGEDVDGITAEMVQDDWIPQAKELIAEKKG' A
#
# COMPACT_ATOMS: atom_id res chain seq x y z
N MET A 1 -7.89 -8.57 -12.28
CA MET A 1 -7.78 -7.47 -11.29
C MET A 1 -6.41 -6.85 -11.48
N LYS A 2 -6.33 -5.54 -11.75
CA LYS A 2 -5.04 -4.85 -11.76
C LYS A 2 -4.53 -4.81 -10.31
N LYS A 3 -3.30 -5.29 -10.12
CA LYS A 3 -2.56 -5.23 -8.85
C LYS A 3 -1.64 -4.02 -8.91
N ILE A 4 -1.32 -3.45 -7.75
CA ILE A 4 -0.22 -2.50 -7.65
C ILE A 4 1.06 -3.24 -8.05
N ASN A 5 1.80 -2.71 -9.02
CA ASN A 5 3.06 -3.30 -9.45
C ASN A 5 4.06 -3.20 -8.29
N GLY A 6 4.70 -4.31 -7.92
CA GLY A 6 5.59 -4.38 -6.77
C GLY A 6 4.93 -4.87 -5.47
N VAL A 7 3.59 -4.86 -5.35
CA VAL A 7 2.89 -5.48 -4.22
C VAL A 7 2.70 -6.97 -4.49
N GLY A 8 3.68 -7.76 -4.02
CA GLY A 8 3.60 -9.23 -4.01
C GLY A 8 2.74 -9.76 -2.85
N PRO A 9 2.40 -11.07 -2.86
CA PRO A 9 1.58 -11.69 -1.81
C PRO A 9 2.18 -11.54 -0.40
N LYS A 10 3.51 -11.50 -0.27
CA LYS A 10 4.20 -11.25 1.01
C LYS A 10 3.86 -9.86 1.57
N PHE A 11 3.83 -8.84 0.72
CA PHE A 11 3.54 -7.47 1.14
C PHE A 11 2.04 -7.27 1.39
N GLU A 12 1.19 -7.93 0.60
CA GLU A 12 -0.25 -7.96 0.86
C GLU A 12 -0.55 -8.58 2.22
N GLU A 13 0.12 -9.67 2.59
CA GLU A 13 -0.02 -10.30 3.91
C GLU A 13 0.41 -9.35 5.03
N ALA A 14 1.58 -8.71 4.91
CA ALA A 14 2.05 -7.74 5.90
C ALA A 14 1.10 -6.54 6.06
N LEU A 15 0.61 -5.98 4.95
CA LEU A 15 -0.42 -4.94 4.98
C LEU A 15 -1.69 -5.42 5.69
N ASN A 16 -2.11 -6.66 5.44
CA ASN A 16 -3.27 -7.24 6.10
C ASN A 16 -3.09 -7.42 7.61
N GLU A 17 -1.88 -7.79 8.06
CA GLU A 17 -1.51 -7.84 9.48
C GLU A 17 -1.57 -6.47 10.15
N HIS A 18 -1.24 -5.41 9.40
CA HIS A 18 -1.41 -4.02 9.83
C HIS A 18 -2.85 -3.47 9.66
N GLY A 19 -3.82 -4.31 9.25
CA GLY A 19 -5.23 -3.93 9.12
C GLY A 19 -5.61 -3.24 7.80
N ILE A 20 -4.71 -3.23 6.81
CA ILE A 20 -4.89 -2.60 5.50
C ILE A 20 -5.32 -3.66 4.48
N HIS A 21 -6.63 -3.75 4.21
CA HIS A 21 -7.20 -4.79 3.33
C HIS A 21 -7.66 -4.25 1.98
N THR A 22 -7.60 -2.92 1.81
CA THR A 22 -8.11 -2.24 0.62
C THR A 22 -7.16 -1.14 0.16
N TYR A 23 -7.20 -0.85 -1.14
CA TYR A 23 -6.46 0.28 -1.72
C TYR A 23 -6.85 1.62 -1.07
N GLN A 24 -8.10 1.76 -0.60
CA GLN A 24 -8.56 2.98 0.06
C GLN A 24 -7.84 3.18 1.41
N GLN A 25 -7.76 2.13 2.23
CA GLN A 25 -7.01 2.19 3.49
C GLN A 25 -5.52 2.48 3.25
N LEU A 26 -4.94 1.91 2.18
CA LEU A 26 -3.54 2.16 1.83
C LEU A 26 -3.27 3.64 1.52
N VAL A 27 -4.20 4.32 0.82
CA VAL A 27 -4.06 5.76 0.51
C VAL A 27 -4.44 6.67 1.67
N ASP A 28 -5.16 6.16 2.66
CA ASP A 28 -5.54 6.86 3.88
C ASP A 28 -4.47 6.74 4.99
N LEU A 29 -3.40 5.96 4.77
CA LEU A 29 -2.29 5.87 5.72
C LEU A 29 -1.63 7.23 5.94
N SER A 30 -1.35 7.52 7.20
CA SER A 30 -0.53 8.66 7.59
C SER A 30 0.96 8.41 7.32
N SER A 31 1.76 9.48 7.20
CA SER A 31 3.21 9.35 7.03
C SER A 31 3.86 8.55 8.17
N GLU A 32 3.38 8.70 9.41
CA GLU A 32 3.86 7.94 10.56
C GLU A 32 3.57 6.43 10.43
N GLU A 33 2.39 6.06 9.92
CA GLU A 33 2.05 4.66 9.69
C GLU A 33 2.89 4.06 8.55
N ILE A 34 3.14 4.84 7.49
CA ILE A 34 3.97 4.43 6.36
C ILE A 34 5.43 4.23 6.80
N GLU A 35 5.99 5.14 7.60
CA GLU A 35 7.32 4.99 8.19
C GLU A 35 7.40 3.73 9.04
N LYS A 36 6.43 3.55 9.94
CA LYS A 36 6.36 2.36 10.79
C LYS A 36 6.26 1.07 9.99
N LEU A 37 5.50 1.06 8.90
CA LEU A 37 5.37 -0.11 8.03
C LEU A 37 6.69 -0.46 7.34
N GLY A 38 7.48 0.55 6.96
CA GLY A 38 8.82 0.36 6.40
C GLY A 38 9.85 -0.11 7.43
N GLU A 39 9.65 0.21 8.71
CA GLU A 39 10.48 -0.31 9.80
C GLU A 39 10.09 -1.73 10.23
N ASP A 40 8.78 -2.01 10.27
CA ASP A 40 8.23 -3.29 10.74
C ASP A 40 8.32 -4.41 9.68
N VAL A 41 8.27 -4.05 8.39
CA VAL A 41 8.18 -5.03 7.29
C VAL A 41 9.45 -5.05 6.43
N ASP A 42 10.24 -6.11 6.59
CA ASP A 42 11.46 -6.32 5.82
C ASP A 42 11.19 -6.40 4.29
N GLY A 43 11.76 -5.44 3.57
CA GLY A 43 11.61 -5.26 2.13
C GLY A 43 10.54 -4.26 1.71
N ILE A 44 9.79 -3.67 2.65
CA ILE A 44 8.97 -2.48 2.41
C ILE A 44 9.75 -1.25 2.89
N THR A 45 9.71 -0.17 2.12
CA THR A 45 10.23 1.14 2.55
C THR A 45 9.11 2.16 2.49
N ALA A 46 9.20 3.17 3.37
CA ALA A 46 8.25 4.28 3.38
C ALA A 46 8.13 4.97 2.01
N GLU A 47 9.27 5.16 1.33
CA GLU A 47 9.35 5.74 -0.01
C GLU A 47 8.60 4.88 -1.05
N MET A 48 8.78 3.55 -1.05
CA MET A 48 8.07 2.67 -1.98
C MET A 48 6.55 2.75 -1.78
N VAL A 49 6.08 2.80 -0.53
CA VAL A 49 4.65 2.92 -0.25
C VAL A 49 4.12 4.28 -0.70
N GLN A 50 4.83 5.36 -0.39
CA GLN A 50 4.38 6.73 -0.65
C GLN A 50 4.47 7.14 -2.13
N ASP A 51 5.57 6.81 -2.80
CA ASP A 51 5.88 7.27 -4.15
C ASP A 51 5.49 6.24 -5.23
N ASP A 52 5.34 4.96 -4.89
CA ASP A 52 5.02 3.91 -5.85
C ASP A 52 3.61 3.33 -5.63
N TRP A 53 3.28 2.91 -4.41
CA TRP A 53 2.02 2.19 -4.15
C TRP A 53 0.81 3.10 -3.98
N ILE A 54 0.94 4.21 -3.25
CA ILE A 54 -0.16 5.16 -3.03
C ILE A 54 -0.68 5.76 -4.35
N PRO A 55 0.17 6.22 -5.29
CA PRO A 55 -0.30 6.73 -6.58
C PRO A 55 -1.05 5.66 -7.38
N GLN A 56 -0.50 4.45 -7.49
CA GLN A 56 -1.16 3.34 -8.17
C GLN A 56 -2.48 2.96 -7.51
N ALA A 57 -2.54 2.93 -6.18
CA ALA A 57 -3.77 2.67 -5.43
C ALA A 57 -4.84 3.73 -5.73
N LYS A 58 -4.46 5.02 -5.79
CA LYS A 58 -5.37 6.12 -6.19
C LYS A 58 -5.90 5.93 -7.61
N GLU A 59 -5.04 5.58 -8.56
CA GLU A 59 -5.45 5.29 -9.95
C GLU A 59 -6.42 4.12 -10.01
N LEU A 60 -6.14 3.03 -9.30
CA LEU A 60 -7.01 1.84 -9.26
C LEU A 60 -8.38 2.13 -8.61
N ILE A 61 -8.41 2.96 -7.57
CA ILE A 61 -9.67 3.42 -6.95
C ILE A 61 -10.47 4.26 -7.96
N ALA A 62 -9.81 5.15 -8.68
CA ALA A 62 -10.44 6.01 -9.68
C ALA A 62 -10.98 5.19 -10.86
N GLU A 63 -10.21 4.22 -11.38
CA GLU A 63 -10.65 3.31 -12.45
C GLU A 63 -11.86 2.46 -12.02
N LYS A 64 -11.91 2.01 -10.76
CA LYS A 64 -13.00 1.15 -10.26
C LYS A 64 -14.32 1.91 -10.02
N LYS A 65 -14.27 3.24 -9.96
CA LYS A 65 -15.47 4.10 -9.83
C LYS A 65 -16.08 4.51 -11.19
N GLY A 66 -15.45 4.13 -12.31
CA GLY A 66 -15.91 4.40 -13.68
C GLY A 66 -16.80 3.33 -14.29
#